data_AF-A0A9P9THF9-F1
#
_entry.id   AF-A0A9P9THF9-F1
#
_cell.length_a   1.000
_cell.length_b   1.000
_cell.length_c   1.000
_cell.angle_alpha   90.00
_cell.angle_beta   90.00
_cell.angle_gamma   90.00
#
_symmetry.space_group_name_H-M   'P 1'
#
loop_
_entity.id
_entity.type
_entity.pdbx_description
1 polymer ?
#
loop_
_entity_poly.entity_id
_entity_poly.type
_entity_poly.pdbx_seq_one_letter_code
_entity_poly.pdbx_strand_id
1 'polypeptide(L)'
;MNCSLCTNAKQTLSNVWDIRPFYYTEIDVMKPEERRWRDLYEFDTPVVHISSSKMGEEDPRKSAKAIKLMHRFTADEIKAKMDVAEARNGNDVD
;
A
#
# COMPACT_ATOMS: atom_id res chain seq x y z
N MET A 1 12.83 13.84 7.17
CA MET A 1 13.63 12.61 7.05
C MET A 1 13.63 12.22 5.59
N ASN A 2 14.80 12.13 4.93
CA ASN A 2 14.90 11.75 3.52
C ASN A 2 14.96 10.22 3.42
N CYS A 3 13.82 9.57 3.18
CA CYS A 3 13.72 8.12 3.02
C CYS A 3 13.95 7.73 1.56
N SER A 4 15.15 7.28 1.21
CA SER A 4 15.50 6.89 -0.18
C SER A 4 14.66 5.72 -0.69
N LEU A 5 14.34 4.76 0.17
CA LEU A 5 13.43 3.65 -0.17
C LEU A 5 12.01 4.15 -0.47
N CYS A 6 11.52 5.14 0.26
CA CYS A 6 10.22 5.75 0.02
C CYS A 6 10.19 6.50 -1.32
N THR A 7 11.27 7.20 -1.68
CA THR A 7 11.40 7.81 -3.02
C THR A 7 11.32 6.75 -4.13
N ASN A 8 12.04 5.64 -3.98
CA ASN A 8 12.00 4.55 -4.96
C ASN A 8 10.60 3.92 -5.05
N ALA A 9 9.96 3.68 -3.91
CA ALA A 9 8.60 3.17 -3.84
C ALA A 9 7.60 4.06 -4.61
N LYS A 10 7.66 5.37 -4.39
CA LYS A 10 6.82 6.35 -5.10
C LYS A 10 7.07 6.33 -6.60
N GLN A 11 8.33 6.25 -7.03
CA GLN A 11 8.66 6.16 -8.45
C GLN A 11 8.09 4.88 -9.08
N THR A 12 8.25 3.73 -8.41
CA THR A 12 7.69 2.47 -8.89
C THR A 12 6.16 2.54 -8.99
N LEU A 13 5.48 3.10 -7.98
CA LEU A 13 4.04 3.32 -8.00
C LEU A 13 3.61 4.23 -9.15
N SER A 14 4.33 5.33 -9.38
CA SER A 14 4.08 6.24 -10.50
C SER A 14 4.18 5.52 -11.85
N ASN A 15 5.22 4.70 -12.05
CA ASN A 15 5.39 3.95 -13.29
C ASN A 15 4.26 2.93 -13.52
N VAL A 16 3.74 2.32 -12.45
CA VAL A 16 2.58 1.42 -12.54
C VAL A 16 1.32 2.22 -12.88
N TRP A 17 1.15 3.38 -12.26
CA TRP A 17 -0.02 4.24 -12.45
C TRP A 17 -0.19 4.67 -13.91
N ASP A 18 0.91 4.96 -14.61
CA ASP A 18 0.91 5.30 -16.04
C ASP A 18 0.31 4.19 -16.93
N ILE A 19 0.34 2.93 -16.47
CA ILE A 19 -0.12 1.75 -17.23
C ILE A 19 -1.47 1.27 -16.71
N ARG A 20 -1.69 1.36 -15.39
CA ARG A 20 -2.90 0.92 -14.69
C ARG A 20 -3.23 1.95 -13.61
N PRO A 21 -4.05 2.96 -13.89
CA PRO A 21 -4.39 4.00 -12.91
C PRO A 21 -5.07 3.42 -11.67
N PHE A 22 -4.77 3.99 -10.51
CA PHE A 22 -5.34 3.61 -9.22
C PHE A 22 -5.49 4.82 -8.30
N TYR A 23 -6.33 4.68 -7.26
CA TYR A 23 -6.40 5.64 -6.16
C TYR A 23 -5.18 5.50 -5.26
N TYR A 24 -4.56 6.62 -4.92
CA TYR A 24 -3.36 6.66 -4.10
C TYR A 24 -3.59 7.55 -2.88
N THR A 25 -3.25 7.01 -1.71
CA THR A 25 -3.21 7.77 -0.45
C THR A 25 -1.82 7.58 0.16
N GLU A 26 -1.19 8.68 0.56
CA GLU A 26 0.10 8.66 1.25
C GLU A 26 -0.10 8.97 2.73
N ILE A 27 0.45 8.10 3.59
CA ILE A 27 0.47 8.30 5.04
C ILE A 27 1.92 8.49 5.47
N ASP A 28 2.22 9.67 6.02
CA ASP A 28 3.51 9.91 6.68
C ASP A 28 3.41 9.47 8.13
N VAL A 29 3.87 8.25 8.40
CA VAL A 29 3.82 7.63 9.72
C VAL A 29 4.62 8.39 10.79
N MET A 30 5.50 9.33 10.39
CA MET A 30 6.25 10.13 11.35
C MET A 30 5.43 11.28 11.93
N LYS A 31 4.27 11.61 11.32
CA LYS A 31 3.39 12.66 11.82
C LYS A 31 2.74 12.27 13.15
N PRO A 32 2.57 13.20 14.11
CA PRO A 32 1.97 12.92 15.41
C PRO A 32 0.57 12.31 15.35
N GLU A 33 -0.25 12.76 14.39
CA GLU A 33 -1.62 12.31 14.15
C GLU A 33 -1.69 10.85 13.65
N GLU A 34 -0.63 10.35 13.03
CA GLU A 34 -0.57 8.99 12.46
C GLU A 34 -0.05 7.94 13.44
N ARG A 35 -0.23 8.16 14.75
CA ARG A 35 0.30 7.27 15.80
C ARG A 35 -0.03 5.80 15.55
N ARG A 36 -1.25 5.48 15.09
CA ARG A 36 -1.66 4.09 14.83
C ARG A 36 -0.87 3.44 13.70
N TRP A 37 -0.50 4.18 12.68
CA TRP A 37 0.35 3.68 11.60
C TRP A 37 1.82 3.70 11.99
N ARG A 38 2.25 4.68 12.79
CA ARG A 38 3.60 4.76 13.35
C ARG A 38 3.93 3.53 14.18
N ASP A 39 3.04 3.15 15.11
CA ASP A 39 3.20 1.99 15.98
C ASP A 39 3.36 0.67 15.18
N LEU A 40 2.93 0.63 13.92
CA LEU A 40 3.07 -0.53 13.03
C LEU A 40 4.33 -0.48 12.16
N TYR A 41 4.76 0.70 11.72
CA TYR A 41 5.63 0.81 10.54
C TYR A 41 6.77 1.82 10.64
N GLU A 42 6.96 2.49 11.77
CA GLU A 42 8.02 3.51 11.91
C GLU A 42 9.43 3.01 11.53
N PHE A 43 9.69 1.71 11.65
CA PHE A 43 10.97 1.08 11.29
C PHE A 43 10.95 0.31 9.96
N ASP A 44 9.79 0.14 9.35
CA ASP A 44 9.60 -0.73 8.17
C ASP A 44 9.27 0.05 6.88
N THR A 45 9.25 1.39 6.94
CA THR A 45 8.95 2.21 5.76
C THR A 45 9.95 1.98 4.61
N PRO A 46 9.49 1.89 3.34
CA PRO A 46 8.10 1.99 2.88
C PRO A 46 7.33 0.67 2.99
N VAL A 47 6.04 0.78 3.29
CA VAL A 47 5.05 -0.31 3.22
C VAL A 47 3.90 0.14 2.32
N VAL A 48 3.56 -0.67 1.32
CA VAL A 48 2.45 -0.39 0.40
C VAL A 48 1.33 -1.37 0.69
N HIS A 49 0.16 -0.85 1.07
CA HIS A 49 -1.08 -1.62 1.17
C HIS A 49 -1.80 -1.54 -0.17
N ILE A 50 -2.36 -2.68 -0.59
CA ILE A 50 -3.10 -2.82 -1.86
C ILE A 50 -4.44 -3.44 -1.53
N SER A 51 -5.50 -2.70 -1.82
CA SER A 51 -6.89 -3.14 -1.66
C SER A 51 -7.70 -2.67 -2.85
N SER A 52 -8.86 -3.28 -3.05
CA SER A 52 -9.78 -2.83 -4.09
C SER A 52 -10.38 -1.49 -3.72
N SER A 53 -10.64 -0.66 -4.73
CA SER A 53 -11.28 0.65 -4.58
C SER A 53 -12.66 0.63 -3.90
N LYS A 54 -13.30 -0.55 -3.83
CA LYS A 54 -14.59 -0.77 -3.17
C LYS A 54 -14.51 -0.87 -1.64
N MET A 55 -13.31 -1.04 -1.06
CA MET A 55 -13.14 -1.31 0.38
C MET A 55 -13.10 -0.06 1.27
N GLY A 56 -13.15 1.14 0.68
CA GLY A 56 -13.06 2.41 1.41
C GLY A 56 -11.64 2.70 1.91
N GLU A 57 -11.53 3.58 2.90
CA GLU A 57 -10.24 3.92 3.52
C GLU A 57 -9.67 2.76 4.33
N GLU A 58 -8.33 2.66 4.35
CA GLU A 58 -7.62 1.62 5.09
C GLU A 58 -7.73 1.81 6.62
N ASP A 59 -7.88 0.69 7.33
CA ASP A 59 -7.92 0.66 8.80
C ASP A 59 -6.64 0.00 9.35
N PRO A 60 -5.80 0.72 10.13
CA PRO A 60 -4.59 0.16 10.73
C PRO A 60 -4.85 -1.14 11.52
N ARG A 61 -6.05 -1.30 12.11
CA ARG A 61 -6.42 -2.50 12.88
C ARG A 61 -6.55 -3.75 12.01
N LYS A 62 -6.76 -3.59 10.70
CA LYS A 62 -6.88 -4.68 9.72
C LYS A 62 -5.57 -4.96 8.97
N SER A 63 -4.51 -4.22 9.28
CA SER A 63 -3.19 -4.30 8.63
C SER A 63 -2.58 -5.71 8.58
N ALA A 64 -2.89 -6.58 9.56
CA ALA A 64 -2.42 -7.98 9.56
C ALA A 64 -3.00 -8.81 8.41
N LYS A 65 -4.19 -8.46 7.90
CA LYS A 65 -4.89 -9.16 6.81
C LYS A 65 -4.72 -8.46 5.45
N ALA A 66 -4.17 -7.25 5.45
CA ALA A 66 -3.95 -6.47 4.23
C ALA A 66 -2.96 -7.15 3.29
N ILE A 67 -3.19 -6.99 1.98
CA ILE A 67 -2.19 -7.34 0.97
C ILE A 67 -1.15 -6.22 0.99
N LYS A 68 0.08 -6.54 1.35
CA LYS A 68 1.15 -5.54 1.49
C LYS A 68 2.48 -5.98 0.90
N LEU A 69 3.24 -5.00 0.44
CA LEU A 69 4.64 -5.11 0.03
C LEU A 69 5.47 -4.21 0.94
N MET A 70 6.69 -4.64 1.30
CA MET A 70 7.54 -3.95 2.28
C MET A 70 8.95 -3.77 1.73
N HIS A 71 9.60 -2.66 2.08
CA HIS A 71 10.99 -2.30 1.75
C HIS A 71 11.29 -2.08 0.27
N ARG A 72 11.21 -3.14 -0.54
CA ARG A 72 11.54 -3.14 -1.97
C ARG A 72 10.56 -4.00 -2.73
N PHE A 73 10.14 -3.52 -3.88
CA PHE A 73 9.20 -4.19 -4.77
C PHE A 73 9.34 -3.62 -6.17
N THR A 74 8.89 -4.40 -7.14
CA THR A 74 8.89 -4.07 -8.57
C THR A 74 7.49 -3.71 -9.06
N ALA A 75 7.41 -3.13 -10.25
CA ALA A 75 6.13 -2.82 -10.90
C ALA A 75 5.28 -4.08 -11.13
N ASP A 76 5.92 -5.21 -11.47
CA ASP A 76 5.23 -6.48 -11.70
C ASP A 76 4.68 -7.07 -10.40
N GLU A 77 5.41 -6.96 -9.29
CA GLU A 77 4.90 -7.37 -7.98
C GLU A 77 3.69 -6.55 -7.54
N ILE A 78 3.70 -5.22 -7.76
CA ILE A 78 2.53 -4.37 -7.49
C ILE A 78 1.33 -4.84 -8.32
N LYS A 79 1.49 -4.99 -9.63
CA LYS A 79 0.41 -5.44 -10.52
C LYS A 79 -0.14 -6.80 -10.09
N ALA A 80 0.73 -7.76 -9.77
CA ALA A 80 0.31 -9.08 -9.31
C ALA A 80 -0.49 -9.00 -7.99
N LYS A 81 -0.11 -8.13 -7.06
CA LYS A 81 -0.89 -7.91 -5.83
C LYS A 81 -2.22 -7.20 -6.07
N MET A 82 -2.29 -6.30 -7.05
CA MET A 82 -3.55 -5.71 -7.48
C MET A 82 -4.50 -6.76 -8.06
N ASP A 83 -4.00 -7.72 -8.85
CA ASP A 83 -4.81 -8.81 -9.37
C ASP A 83 -5.35 -9.69 -8.24
N VAL A 84 -4.54 -9.97 -7.22
CA VAL A 84 -4.99 -10.68 -6.02
C VAL A 84 -6.06 -9.88 -5.25
N ALA A 85 -5.90 -8.57 -5.12
CA ALA A 85 -6.86 -7.72 -4.41
C ALA A 85 -8.23 -7.69 -5.11
N GLU A 86 -8.25 -7.59 -6.44
CA GLU A 86 -9.49 -7.63 -7.22
C GLU A 86 -10.12 -9.03 -7.22
N ALA A 87 -9.33 -10.09 -7.25
CA ALA A 87 -9.83 -11.46 -7.18
C ALA A 87 -10.45 -11.80 -5.81
N ARG A 88 -9.86 -11.33 -4.71
CA ARG A 88 -10.41 -11.54 -3.35
C ARG A 88 -11.80 -10.93 -3.21
N ASN A 89 -12.01 -9.72 -3.75
CA ASN A 89 -13.31 -9.06 -3.70
C ASN A 89 -14.38 -9.69 -4.60
N GLY A 90 -14.00 -10.57 -5.53
CA GLY A 90 -14.95 -11.39 -6.29
C GLY A 90 -15.52 -12.56 -5.49
N ASN A 91 -14.87 -12.98 -4.40
CA ASN A 91 -15.20 -14.19 -3.65
C ASN A 91 -15.92 -13.92 -2.30
N ASP A 92 -16.03 -12.67 -1.86
CA ASP A 92 -16.75 -12.25 -0.65
C ASP A 92 -18.21 -11.83 -0.94
N VAL A 93 -18.74 -12.20 -2.12
CA VAL A 93 -20.15 -12.05 -2.52
C VAL A 93 -20.78 -13.45 -2.62
N ASP A 94 -20.90 -14.13 -1.49
CA ASP A 94 -21.82 -15.26 -1.26
C ASP A 94 -22.31 -15.21 0.20
#